data_AF-A0A5E6NEG6-F1
#
_entry.id   AF-A0A5E6NEG6-F1
#
_cell.length_a   1.000
_cell.length_b   1.000
_cell.length_c   1.000
_cell.angle_alpha   90.00
_cell.angle_beta   90.00
_cell.angle_gamma   90.00
#
_symmetry.space_group_name_H-M   'P 1'
#
loop_
_entity.id
_entity.type
_entity.pdbx_description
1 polymer ?
#
loop_
_entity_poly.entity_id
_entity_poly.type
_entity_poly.pdbx_seq_one_letter_code
_entity_poly.pdbx_strand_id
1 'polypeptide(L)'
;MKIAGNDSAEWLSKTPQDSDVIVRTPPHLAETQPHNDKKLQDWDTPNQEQINKLKVESQKTKPQLANHDHQVLIQTEPDDNVKDSTLKLALKHPAQTTIVQMQKDGTYRVVYGTDLDKITGRVKLSVVGYGRKTQEGGDTLGGRSATELSANITKTQSSINR
;
A
#
# COMPACT_ATOMS: atom_id res chain seq x y z
N MET A 1 -8.16 -55.50 -13.28
CA MET A 1 -9.29 -54.65 -13.72
C MET A 1 -9.33 -53.42 -12.81
N LYS A 2 -9.41 -52.20 -13.36
CA LYS A 2 -9.54 -50.89 -12.67
C LYS A 2 -10.73 -50.89 -11.67
N ILE A 3 -10.90 -49.99 -10.69
CA ILE A 3 -11.01 -48.49 -10.67
C ILE A 3 -11.01 -48.04 -9.16
N ALA A 4 -10.18 -47.10 -8.68
CA ALA A 4 -10.32 -45.63 -8.60
C ALA A 4 -10.99 -45.04 -7.32
N GLY A 5 -10.22 -44.24 -6.55
CA GLY A 5 -10.59 -42.94 -5.95
C GLY A 5 -11.32 -42.88 -4.59
N ASN A 6 -10.75 -42.18 -3.60
CA ASN A 6 -11.19 -40.83 -3.20
C ASN A 6 -10.33 -40.26 -2.04
N ASP A 7 -9.74 -39.08 -2.26
CA ASP A 7 -9.17 -38.19 -1.26
C ASP A 7 -10.28 -37.62 -0.37
N SER A 8 -10.09 -37.53 0.94
CA SER A 8 -10.92 -36.68 1.80
C SER A 8 -10.12 -36.21 3.01
N ALA A 9 -9.87 -34.90 3.00
CA ALA A 9 -9.20 -34.06 3.98
C ALA A 9 -9.36 -34.47 5.45
N GLU A 10 -8.24 -34.67 6.14
CA GLU A 10 -8.18 -34.62 7.61
C GLU A 10 -8.44 -33.19 8.07
N TRP A 11 -9.64 -32.97 8.61
CA TRP A 11 -9.97 -31.75 9.33
C TRP A 11 -9.24 -31.77 10.68
N LEU A 12 -8.51 -30.69 10.98
CA LEU A 12 -7.88 -30.44 12.28
C LEU A 12 -8.92 -30.49 13.40
N SER A 13 -8.99 -31.62 14.11
CA SER A 13 -9.78 -31.75 15.34
C SER A 13 -9.02 -31.13 16.50
N LYS A 14 -9.53 -30.02 17.06
CA LYS A 14 -9.00 -29.44 18.31
C LYS A 14 -9.37 -30.33 19.49
N THR A 15 -8.37 -30.79 20.22
CA THR A 15 -8.55 -31.57 21.45
C THR A 15 -8.55 -30.63 22.67
N PRO A 16 -9.09 -31.03 23.84
CA PRO A 16 -9.07 -30.21 25.05
C PRO A 16 -7.66 -29.75 25.49
N GLN A 17 -6.62 -30.48 25.07
CA GLN A 17 -5.21 -30.17 25.30
C GLN A 17 -4.67 -29.05 24.40
N ASP A 18 -5.37 -28.69 23.30
CA ASP A 18 -5.00 -27.54 22.45
C ASP A 18 -5.36 -26.18 23.10
N SER A 19 -6.01 -26.19 24.27
CA SER A 19 -6.39 -24.96 25.00
C SER A 19 -5.19 -24.20 25.55
N ASP A 20 -4.03 -24.86 25.69
CA ASP A 20 -2.77 -24.27 26.16
C ASP A 20 -1.85 -23.79 25.03
N VAL A 21 -2.31 -23.85 23.76
CA VAL A 21 -1.60 -23.22 22.65
C VAL A 21 -1.75 -21.71 22.79
N ILE A 22 -0.82 -21.08 23.50
CA ILE A 22 -0.61 -19.63 23.42
C ILE A 22 -0.23 -19.35 21.97
N VAL A 23 -1.21 -18.93 21.17
CA VAL A 23 -0.96 -18.30 19.87
C VAL A 23 -0.23 -16.99 20.20
N ARG A 24 1.09 -17.07 20.25
CA ARG A 24 1.94 -15.89 20.19
C ARG A 24 1.80 -15.37 18.77
N THR A 25 0.75 -14.61 18.50
CA THR A 25 0.70 -13.79 17.29
C THR A 25 1.93 -12.89 17.40
N PRO A 26 2.94 -13.04 16.53
CA PRO A 26 4.05 -12.11 16.52
C PRO A 26 3.44 -10.71 16.37
N PRO A 27 3.87 -9.73 17.17
CA PRO A 27 3.33 -8.37 17.06
C PRO A 27 3.45 -7.94 15.60
N HIS A 28 2.39 -7.36 15.06
CA HIS A 28 2.41 -6.89 13.68
C HIS A 28 3.58 -5.90 13.54
N LEU A 29 4.30 -5.89 12.41
CA LEU A 29 5.45 -4.99 12.20
C LEU A 29 5.11 -3.51 12.51
N ALA A 30 3.85 -3.13 12.33
CA ALA A 30 3.31 -1.82 12.71
C ALA A 30 3.34 -1.51 14.22
N GLU A 31 3.19 -2.54 15.06
CA GLU A 31 3.15 -2.45 16.52
C GLU A 31 4.54 -2.41 17.16
N THR A 32 5.58 -2.77 16.40
CA THR A 32 6.96 -2.84 16.93
C THR A 32 7.81 -1.63 16.57
N GLN A 33 7.39 -0.80 15.61
CA GLN A 33 8.17 0.35 15.14
C GLN A 33 7.39 1.68 15.22
N PRO A 34 7.94 2.71 15.90
CA PRO A 34 7.34 4.04 15.86
C PRO A 34 7.34 4.58 14.43
N HIS A 35 6.40 5.48 14.14
CA HIS A 35 6.40 6.16 12.85
C HIS A 35 7.66 7.02 12.67
N ASN A 36 8.22 7.01 11.46
CA ASN A 36 9.41 7.78 11.12
C ASN A 36 9.05 9.05 10.34
N ASP A 37 9.21 10.21 10.97
CA ASP A 37 8.96 11.55 10.41
C ASP A 37 10.10 12.07 9.50
N LYS A 38 10.90 11.16 8.92
CA LYS A 38 11.98 11.48 7.97
C LYS A 38 11.46 12.40 6.87
N LYS A 39 12.23 13.42 6.50
CA LYS A 39 11.87 14.33 5.40
C LYS A 39 11.96 13.61 4.07
N LEU A 40 11.08 14.00 3.15
CA LEU A 40 10.87 13.38 1.85
C LEU A 40 12.14 13.33 1.00
N GLN A 41 13.01 14.34 1.13
CA GLN A 41 14.30 14.40 0.43
C GLN A 41 15.21 13.21 0.76
N ASP A 42 15.08 12.67 1.98
CA ASP A 42 15.90 11.56 2.46
C ASP A 42 15.23 10.19 2.24
N TRP A 43 14.03 10.15 1.63
CA TRP A 43 13.38 8.88 1.32
C TRP A 43 14.03 8.27 0.08
N ASP A 44 14.18 6.95 0.08
CA ASP A 44 14.59 6.27 -1.14
C ASP A 44 13.46 6.32 -2.18
N THR A 45 13.81 6.65 -3.42
CA THR A 45 12.92 6.45 -4.56
C THR A 45 13.02 5.00 -5.04
N PRO A 46 12.02 4.48 -5.77
CA PRO A 46 12.19 3.23 -6.48
C PRO A 46 13.43 3.29 -7.38
N ASN A 47 14.25 2.25 -7.35
CA ASN A 47 15.48 2.18 -8.12
C ASN A 47 15.20 1.93 -9.62
N GLN A 48 16.25 2.01 -10.45
CA GLN A 48 16.10 1.87 -11.90
C GLN A 48 15.52 0.52 -12.31
N GLU A 49 15.88 -0.57 -11.63
CA GLU A 49 15.35 -1.91 -11.91
C GLU A 49 13.85 -2.00 -11.63
N GLN A 50 13.41 -1.44 -10.50
CA GLN A 50 11.99 -1.37 -10.12
C GLN A 50 11.19 -0.53 -11.11
N ILE A 51 11.73 0.64 -11.52
CA ILE A 51 11.11 1.48 -12.55
C ILE A 51 11.06 0.77 -13.90
N ASN A 52 12.13 0.10 -14.31
CA ASN A 52 12.17 -0.66 -15.55
C ASN A 52 11.15 -1.80 -15.52
N LYS A 53 11.03 -2.51 -14.41
CA LYS A 53 10.01 -3.54 -14.22
C LYS A 53 8.61 -2.97 -14.40
N LEU A 54 8.29 -1.84 -13.76
CA LEU A 54 7.00 -1.17 -13.93
C LEU A 54 6.74 -0.74 -15.39
N LYS A 55 7.76 -0.21 -16.08
CA LYS A 55 7.66 0.18 -17.50
C LYS A 55 7.41 -1.01 -18.42
N VAL A 56 8.19 -2.09 -18.29
CA VAL A 56 7.99 -3.33 -19.06
C VAL A 56 6.58 -3.88 -18.80
N GLU A 57 6.15 -3.84 -17.55
CA GLU A 57 4.85 -4.36 -17.16
C GLU A 57 3.68 -3.49 -17.64
N SER A 58 3.92 -2.18 -17.87
CA SER A 58 2.95 -1.23 -18.44
C SER A 58 2.70 -1.41 -19.94
N GLN A 59 3.61 -2.06 -20.65
CA GLN A 59 3.46 -2.37 -22.07
C GLN A 59 2.66 -3.65 -22.32
N LYS A 60 2.41 -4.44 -21.28
CA LYS A 60 1.63 -5.68 -21.38
C LYS A 60 0.13 -5.37 -21.28
N THR A 61 -0.68 -6.13 -22.00
CA THR A 61 -2.14 -6.07 -21.85
C THR A 61 -2.53 -6.56 -20.46
N LYS A 62 -3.05 -5.65 -19.63
CA LYS A 62 -3.57 -5.96 -18.29
C LYS A 62 -5.05 -5.59 -18.19
N PRO A 63 -5.80 -6.23 -17.28
CA PRO A 63 -7.15 -5.78 -16.95
C PRO A 63 -7.12 -4.30 -16.55
N GLN A 64 -8.09 -3.55 -17.06
CA GLN A 64 -8.26 -2.16 -16.65
C GLN A 64 -8.73 -2.08 -15.19
N LEU A 65 -8.48 -0.93 -14.56
CA LEU A 65 -9.06 -0.61 -13.25
C LEU A 65 -10.60 -0.66 -13.31
N ALA A 66 -11.23 -1.41 -12.40
CA ALA A 66 -12.69 -1.43 -12.29
C ALA A 66 -13.18 -0.06 -11.81
N ASN A 67 -14.09 0.55 -12.59
CA ASN A 67 -14.77 1.83 -12.30
C ASN A 67 -13.89 3.09 -12.20
N HIS A 68 -12.58 2.99 -12.50
CA HIS A 68 -11.65 4.10 -12.41
C HIS A 68 -10.75 4.12 -13.63
N ASP A 69 -10.37 5.30 -14.06
CA ASP A 69 -9.50 5.51 -15.22
C ASP A 69 -8.03 5.55 -14.80
N HIS A 70 -7.78 5.98 -13.56
CA HIS A 70 -6.43 6.10 -12.98
C HIS A 70 -6.41 5.78 -11.49
N GLN A 71 -5.28 5.32 -10.98
CA GLN A 71 -5.01 5.09 -9.56
C GLN A 71 -3.83 5.92 -9.08
N VAL A 72 -3.97 6.58 -7.93
CA VAL A 72 -2.88 7.25 -7.22
C VAL A 72 -2.59 6.49 -5.94
N LEU A 73 -1.38 5.94 -5.86
CA LEU A 73 -0.86 5.28 -4.66
C LEU A 73 -0.03 6.27 -3.86
N ILE A 74 -0.40 6.52 -2.60
CA ILE A 74 0.31 7.41 -1.70
C ILE A 74 1.08 6.58 -0.68
N GLN A 75 2.39 6.47 -0.86
CA GLN A 75 3.32 5.93 0.13
C GLN A 75 3.53 6.96 1.23
N THR A 76 3.15 6.62 2.47
CA THR A 76 3.17 7.55 3.60
C THR A 76 4.36 7.41 4.53
N GLU A 77 5.24 6.43 4.31
CA GLU A 77 6.40 6.15 5.16
C GLU A 77 7.65 5.77 4.33
N PRO A 78 8.88 6.08 4.80
CA PRO A 78 10.14 5.67 4.19
C PRO A 78 10.54 4.24 4.56
N ASP A 79 9.56 3.35 4.73
CA ASP A 79 9.79 1.95 5.13
C ASP A 79 9.82 1.04 3.89
N ASP A 80 10.70 0.04 3.91
CA ASP A 80 10.90 -0.87 2.78
C ASP A 80 9.68 -1.75 2.50
N ASN A 81 8.94 -2.19 3.52
CA ASN A 81 7.72 -2.98 3.31
C ASN A 81 6.59 -2.12 2.76
N VAL A 82 6.50 -0.85 3.20
CA VAL A 82 5.52 0.11 2.65
C VAL A 82 5.86 0.42 1.19
N LYS A 83 7.14 0.62 0.87
CA LYS A 83 7.64 0.80 -0.51
C LYS A 83 7.34 -0.43 -1.37
N ASP A 84 7.70 -1.63 -0.93
CA ASP A 84 7.47 -2.89 -1.65
C ASP A 84 5.98 -3.17 -1.87
N SER A 85 5.14 -2.94 -0.85
CA SER A 85 3.68 -3.05 -0.97
C SER A 85 3.12 -2.08 -2.00
N THR A 86 3.61 -0.84 -2.00
CA THR A 86 3.22 0.18 -2.97
C THR A 86 3.60 -0.24 -4.40
N LEU A 87 4.82 -0.76 -4.60
CA LEU A 87 5.27 -1.25 -5.90
C LEU A 87 4.48 -2.47 -6.37
N LYS A 88 4.17 -3.42 -5.48
CA LYS A 88 3.33 -4.58 -5.79
C LYS A 88 1.91 -4.18 -6.20
N LEU A 89 1.34 -3.15 -5.58
CA LEU A 89 0.05 -2.59 -5.99
C LEU A 89 0.16 -1.93 -7.37
N ALA A 90 1.19 -1.12 -7.61
CA ALA A 90 1.41 -0.49 -8.91
C ALA A 90 1.57 -1.50 -10.04
N LEU A 91 2.25 -2.62 -9.79
CA LEU A 91 2.42 -3.71 -10.77
C LEU A 91 1.11 -4.33 -11.24
N LYS A 92 -0.02 -4.15 -10.53
CA LYS A 92 -1.32 -4.64 -10.99
C LYS A 92 -1.85 -3.85 -12.18
N HIS A 93 -1.73 -2.52 -12.15
CA HIS A 93 -2.19 -1.61 -13.21
C HIS A 93 -1.14 -0.52 -13.52
N PRO A 94 0.08 -0.88 -13.94
CA PRO A 94 1.21 0.05 -13.99
C PRO A 94 0.99 1.18 -15.00
N ALA A 95 0.30 0.94 -16.11
CA ALA A 95 -0.04 1.97 -17.11
C ALA A 95 -1.05 3.01 -16.59
N GLN A 96 -1.83 2.67 -15.57
CA GLN A 96 -2.89 3.52 -15.00
C GLN A 96 -2.57 3.92 -13.54
N THR A 97 -1.31 3.84 -13.12
CA THR A 97 -0.91 4.11 -11.74
C THR A 97 0.12 5.22 -11.66
N THR A 98 -0.11 6.18 -10.77
CA THR A 98 0.90 7.13 -10.28
C THR A 98 1.28 6.76 -8.85
N ILE A 99 2.58 6.75 -8.55
CA ILE A 99 3.08 6.58 -7.17
C ILE A 99 3.55 7.94 -6.67
N VAL A 100 3.01 8.33 -5.52
CA VAL A 100 3.37 9.54 -4.78
C VAL A 100 3.99 9.12 -3.45
N GLN A 101 5.14 9.69 -3.12
CA GLN A 101 5.67 9.63 -1.76
C GLN A 101 5.30 10.92 -1.04
N MET A 102 4.77 10.80 0.18
CA MET A 102 4.27 11.93 0.95
C MET A 102 4.73 11.89 2.39
N GLN A 103 5.48 12.90 2.81
CA GLN A 103 5.86 13.08 4.22
C GLN A 103 4.69 13.64 5.05
N LYS A 104 4.81 13.58 6.38
CA LYS A 104 3.68 13.84 7.30
C LYS A 104 2.91 15.14 7.08
N ASP A 105 3.62 16.22 6.78
CA ASP A 105 3.03 17.57 6.51
C ASP A 105 2.31 17.72 5.15
N GLY A 106 2.21 16.63 4.39
CA GLY A 106 1.54 16.63 3.08
C GLY A 106 2.39 17.20 1.95
N THR A 107 3.68 17.45 2.17
CA THR A 107 4.65 17.64 1.07
C THR A 107 4.87 16.30 0.38
N TYR A 108 4.87 16.32 -0.96
CA TYR A 108 4.93 15.10 -1.74
C TYR A 108 5.80 15.25 -2.98
N ARG A 109 6.18 14.11 -3.56
CA ARG A 109 6.81 14.00 -4.88
C ARG A 109 6.23 12.81 -5.63
N VAL A 110 6.08 12.95 -6.94
CA VAL A 110 5.76 11.83 -7.84
C VAL A 110 7.05 11.06 -8.10
N VAL A 111 7.02 9.74 -7.90
CA VAL A 111 8.20 8.87 -8.12
C VAL A 111 7.99 7.86 -9.26
N TYR A 112 6.77 7.74 -9.78
CA TYR A 112 6.43 6.92 -10.95
C TYR A 112 5.08 7.35 -11.53
N GLY A 113 4.93 7.22 -12.84
CA GLY A 113 3.67 7.41 -13.56
C GLY A 113 3.41 8.85 -13.97
N THR A 114 2.16 9.13 -14.33
CA THR A 114 1.70 10.44 -14.80
C THR A 114 1.75 11.49 -13.69
N ASP A 115 2.20 12.70 -14.01
CA ASP A 115 2.15 13.85 -13.09
C ASP A 115 0.70 14.11 -12.65
N LEU A 116 0.50 14.55 -11.41
CA LEU A 116 -0.85 14.63 -10.82
C LEU A 116 -1.80 15.55 -11.61
N ASP A 117 -1.29 16.68 -12.10
CA ASP A 117 -2.03 17.69 -12.89
C ASP A 117 -2.40 17.22 -14.30
N LYS A 118 -1.86 16.08 -14.75
CA LYS A 118 -2.16 15.47 -16.06
C LYS A 118 -3.07 14.26 -15.94
N ILE A 119 -3.49 13.88 -14.73
CA ILE A 119 -4.43 12.78 -14.51
C ILE A 119 -5.83 13.25 -14.90
N THR A 120 -6.55 12.45 -15.67
CA THR A 120 -7.93 12.73 -16.09
C THR A 120 -8.85 11.56 -15.76
N GLY A 121 -10.15 11.80 -15.78
CA GLY A 121 -11.16 10.78 -15.50
C GLY A 121 -11.36 10.49 -14.01
N ARG A 122 -11.94 9.33 -13.70
CA ARG A 122 -12.23 8.88 -12.33
C ARG A 122 -10.97 8.33 -11.68
N VAL A 123 -10.57 8.94 -10.57
CA VAL A 123 -9.34 8.59 -9.87
C VAL A 123 -9.63 7.78 -8.61
N LYS A 124 -8.97 6.62 -8.47
CA LYS A 124 -8.90 5.89 -7.21
C LYS A 124 -7.68 6.34 -6.43
N LEU A 125 -7.89 6.90 -5.24
CA LEU A 125 -6.80 7.22 -4.33
C LEU A 125 -6.61 6.07 -3.33
N SER A 126 -5.38 5.64 -3.08
CA SER A 126 -5.08 4.59 -2.10
C SER A 126 -3.86 4.97 -1.29
N VAL A 127 -4.00 4.95 0.03
CA VAL A 127 -2.95 5.32 0.98
C VAL A 127 -2.30 4.04 1.49
N VAL A 128 -0.97 3.98 1.47
CA VAL A 128 -0.18 2.82 1.85
C VAL A 128 0.76 3.21 2.99
N GLY A 129 0.53 2.62 4.15
CA GLY A 129 1.27 2.85 5.38
C GLY A 129 0.80 1.91 6.49
N TYR A 130 1.49 1.94 7.61
CA TYR A 130 1.12 1.15 8.78
C TYR A 130 0.06 1.85 9.62
N GLY A 131 -0.90 1.05 10.10
CA GLY A 131 -1.85 1.46 11.14
C GLY A 131 -1.18 1.42 12.52
N ARG A 132 -1.28 2.48 13.31
CA ARG A 132 -0.74 2.52 14.69
C ARG A 132 -1.71 3.14 15.67
N LYS A 133 -1.65 2.72 16.94
CA LYS A 133 -2.31 3.38 18.06
C LYS A 133 -1.44 4.53 18.57
N THR A 134 -2.06 5.67 18.87
CA THR A 134 -1.46 6.75 19.64
C THR A 134 -1.42 6.41 21.12
N GLN A 135 -0.63 7.15 21.91
CA GLN A 135 -0.61 7.02 23.38
C GLN A 135 -1.99 7.30 24.00
N GLU A 136 -2.80 8.12 23.34
CA GLU A 136 -4.16 8.49 23.74
C GLU A 136 -5.24 7.49 23.24
N GLY A 137 -4.82 6.40 22.59
CA GLY A 137 -5.72 5.34 22.10
C GLY A 137 -6.35 5.57 20.73
N GLY A 138 -6.12 6.73 20.10
CA GLY A 138 -6.56 7.03 18.74
C GLY A 138 -5.80 6.23 17.67
N ASP A 139 -6.43 6.00 16.52
CA ASP A 139 -5.85 5.30 15.37
C ASP A 139 -5.16 6.26 14.39
N THR A 140 -4.05 5.81 13.81
CA THR A 140 -3.30 6.54 12.78
C THR A 140 -2.98 5.65 11.60
N LEU A 141 -2.82 6.24 10.41
CA LEU A 141 -2.31 5.58 9.21
C LEU A 141 -1.09 6.35 8.70
N GLY A 142 0.06 5.68 8.63
CA GLY A 142 1.31 6.35 8.26
C GLY A 142 1.64 7.53 9.18
N GLY A 143 1.37 7.37 10.48
CA GLY A 143 1.61 8.39 11.50
C GLY A 143 0.67 9.60 11.47
N ARG A 144 -0.41 9.55 10.67
CA ARG A 144 -1.42 10.62 10.57
C ARG A 144 -2.71 10.20 11.22
N SER A 145 -3.31 11.09 12.00
CA SER A 145 -4.71 11.01 12.41
C SER A 145 -5.64 11.09 11.20
N ALA A 146 -6.93 10.76 11.40
CA ALA A 146 -7.95 10.90 10.36
C ALA A 146 -8.03 12.34 9.81
N THR A 147 -7.93 13.35 10.69
CA THR A 147 -7.98 14.77 10.31
C THR A 147 -6.78 15.18 9.48
N GLU A 148 -5.56 14.83 9.90
CA GLU A 148 -4.33 15.13 9.14
C GLU A 148 -4.33 14.41 7.78
N LEU A 149 -4.76 13.15 7.76
CA LEU A 149 -4.85 12.39 6.52
C LEU A 149 -5.87 13.01 5.56
N SER A 150 -7.03 13.42 6.06
CA SER A 150 -8.06 14.10 5.26
C SER A 150 -7.51 15.39 4.64
N ALA A 151 -6.85 16.25 5.43
CA ALA A 151 -6.25 17.48 4.93
C ALA A 151 -5.20 17.23 3.83
N ASN A 152 -4.35 16.21 4.03
CA ASN A 152 -3.35 15.82 3.05
C ASN A 152 -3.96 15.27 1.75
N ILE A 153 -5.04 14.50 1.84
CA ILE A 153 -5.78 14.00 0.67
C ILE A 153 -6.42 15.17 -0.08
N THR A 154 -7.06 16.11 0.60
CA THR A 154 -7.66 17.30 -0.03
C THR A 154 -6.62 18.14 -0.76
N LYS A 155 -5.44 18.34 -0.15
CA LYS A 155 -4.32 19.02 -0.80
C LYS A 155 -3.87 18.30 -2.08
N THR A 156 -3.76 16.97 -2.03
CA THR A 156 -3.37 16.15 -3.19
C THR A 156 -4.42 16.20 -4.29
N GLN A 157 -5.72 16.11 -3.94
CA GLN A 157 -6.83 16.22 -4.87
C GLN A 157 -6.87 17.58 -5.57
N SER A 158 -6.53 18.65 -4.86
CA SER A 158 -6.44 19.99 -5.44
C SER A 158 -5.33 20.08 -6.50
N SER A 159 -4.24 19.33 -6.34
CA SER A 159 -3.19 19.24 -7.36
C SER A 159 -3.56 18.41 -8.58
N ILE A 160 -4.53 17.50 -8.46
CA ILE A 160 -5.04 16.70 -9.59
C ILE A 160 -6.00 17.53 -10.45
N ASN A 161 -6.87 18.32 -9.81
CA ASN A 161 -7.89 19.12 -10.49
C ASN A 161 -7.39 20.52 -10.90
N ARG A 162 -6.09 20.69 -11.10
CA ARG A 162 -5.50 22.01 -11.38
C ARG A 162 -5.62 22.41 -12.85
#